data_AF-A0A1J5SKR4-F1
#
_entry.id   AF-A0A1J5SKR4-F1
#
_cell.length_a   1.000
_cell.length_b   1.000
_cell.length_c   1.000
_cell.angle_alpha   90.00
_cell.angle_beta   90.00
_cell.angle_gamma   90.00
#
_symmetry.space_group_name_H-M   'P 1'
#
loop_
_entity.id
_entity.type
_entity.pdbx_description
1 polymer ?
#
loop_
_entity_poly.entity_id
_entity_poly.type
_entity_poly.pdbx_seq_one_letter_code
_entity_poly.pdbx_strand_id
1 'polypeptide(L)'
;MAEKDGEYGGAEIIPAYVYAVGHNKKFIIAKQHPVTNEQDEKVDTKKTNYFIIDMTKDNYYKKEGIYGPLTENVFDSLCKKLNVESIEFDISYPDKP
;
A
#
# COMPACT_ATOMS: atom_id res chain seq x y z
N MET A 1 12.66 26.88 -36.63
CA MET A 1 12.98 25.54 -37.17
C MET A 1 13.19 24.64 -35.96
N ALA A 2 12.16 23.83 -35.68
CA ALA A 2 12.00 22.75 -34.69
C ALA A 2 12.52 22.95 -33.25
N GLU A 3 11.59 23.28 -32.35
CA GLU A 3 11.63 22.87 -30.95
C GLU A 3 11.55 21.34 -30.90
N LYS A 4 12.43 20.68 -30.15
CA LYS A 4 12.32 19.25 -29.88
C LYS A 4 11.46 19.06 -28.65
N ASP A 5 10.19 18.73 -28.88
CA ASP A 5 9.32 18.16 -27.87
C ASP A 5 9.93 16.82 -27.40
N GLY A 6 10.54 16.83 -26.21
CA GLY A 6 10.96 15.61 -25.56
C GLY A 6 9.74 14.90 -24.99
N GLU A 7 9.42 13.72 -25.52
CA GLU A 7 8.38 12.82 -25.02
C GLU A 7 8.54 12.58 -23.50
N TYR A 8 7.60 13.10 -22.71
CA TYR A 8 7.36 12.65 -21.34
C TYR A 8 6.39 11.47 -21.42
N GLY A 9 6.83 10.25 -21.16
CA GLY A 9 5.92 9.11 -21.24
C GLY A 9 6.49 7.72 -20.98
N GLY A 10 7.42 7.57 -20.02
CA GLY A 10 7.73 6.25 -19.48
C GLY A 10 6.83 5.94 -18.29
N ALA A 11 5.66 5.34 -18.52
CA ALA A 11 4.89 4.71 -17.44
C ALA A 11 5.50 3.32 -17.19
N GLU A 12 6.28 3.20 -16.12
CA GLU A 12 6.81 1.93 -15.63
C GLU A 12 5.70 1.15 -14.90
N ILE A 13 5.53 -0.12 -15.25
CA ILE A 13 4.52 -1.02 -14.67
C ILE A 13 4.91 -1.28 -13.22
N ILE A 14 4.02 -0.96 -12.26
CA ILE A 14 4.31 -1.09 -10.82
C ILE A 14 4.05 -2.55 -10.37
N PRO A 15 5.08 -3.30 -9.95
CA PRO A 15 4.96 -4.75 -9.78
C PRO A 15 4.22 -5.16 -8.49
N ALA A 16 3.90 -4.23 -7.58
CA ALA A 16 3.05 -4.45 -6.41
C ALA A 16 1.94 -3.40 -6.32
N TYR A 17 0.72 -3.84 -6.02
CA TYR A 17 -0.50 -3.04 -6.21
C TYR A 17 -1.30 -2.92 -4.91
N VAL A 18 -1.66 -1.70 -4.53
CA VAL A 18 -2.61 -1.45 -3.43
C VAL A 18 -4.03 -1.50 -4.00
N TYR A 19 -4.84 -2.44 -3.54
CA TYR A 19 -6.18 -2.67 -4.08
C TYR A 19 -7.31 -2.24 -3.13
N ALA A 20 -6.99 -2.02 -1.84
CA ALA A 20 -7.95 -1.49 -0.89
C ALA A 20 -7.27 -0.59 0.14
N VAL A 21 -7.91 0.54 0.44
CA VAL A 21 -7.50 1.45 1.50
C VAL A 21 -8.71 1.78 2.36
N GLY A 22 -8.49 1.84 3.66
CA GLY A 22 -9.44 2.39 4.62
C GLY A 22 -8.71 3.31 5.57
N HIS A 23 -9.39 4.31 6.11
CA HIS A 23 -8.76 5.25 7.02
C HIS A 23 -9.71 5.76 8.10
N ASN A 24 -9.12 6.27 9.18
CA ASN A 24 -9.81 7.09 10.16
C ASN A 24 -8.93 8.31 10.51
N LYS A 25 -9.27 9.06 11.55
CA LYS A 25 -8.52 10.26 11.96
C LYS A 25 -7.06 10.01 12.36
N LYS A 26 -6.70 8.77 12.69
CA LYS A 26 -5.38 8.39 13.24
C LYS A 26 -4.61 7.45 12.32
N PHE A 27 -5.29 6.61 11.56
CA PHE A 27 -4.66 5.53 10.82
C PHE A 27 -5.12 5.48 9.37
N ILE A 28 -4.20 5.12 8.49
CA ILE A 28 -4.49 4.61 7.14
C ILE A 28 -4.12 3.12 7.14
N ILE A 29 -4.99 2.29 6.59
CA ILE A 29 -4.77 0.86 6.40
C ILE A 29 -4.82 0.57 4.91
N ALA A 30 -3.81 -0.13 4.39
CA ALA A 30 -3.76 -0.52 2.98
C ALA A 30 -3.60 -2.04 2.84
N LYS A 31 -4.30 -2.61 1.86
CA LYS A 31 -4.11 -3.98 1.40
C LYS A 31 -3.38 -3.96 0.06
N GLN A 32 -2.36 -4.80 -0.04
CA GLN A 32 -1.47 -4.86 -1.20
C GLN A 32 -1.33 -6.29 -1.70
N HIS A 33 -1.38 -6.46 -3.02
CA HIS A 33 -0.88 -7.65 -3.69
C HIS A 33 0.61 -7.48 -4.02
N PRO A 34 1.51 -8.33 -3.47
CA PRO A 34 2.95 -8.23 -3.72
C PRO A 34 3.34 -8.81 -5.08
N VAL A 35 4.59 -8.62 -5.51
CA VAL A 35 5.17 -9.32 -6.66
C VAL A 35 5.52 -10.76 -6.31
N THR A 36 5.36 -11.68 -7.26
CA THR A 36 5.70 -13.10 -7.13
C THR A 36 7.19 -13.40 -7.18
N ASN A 37 8.06 -12.48 -7.65
CA ASN A 37 9.54 -12.43 -7.49
C ASN A 37 10.09 -11.21 -8.25
N GLU A 38 11.29 -10.71 -7.91
CA GLU A 38 11.91 -9.52 -8.56
C GLU A 38 12.19 -9.69 -10.06
N GLN A 39 12.22 -10.93 -10.56
CA GLN A 39 12.59 -11.26 -11.94
C GLN A 39 11.39 -11.41 -12.87
N ASP A 40 10.21 -11.72 -12.32
CA ASP A 40 9.03 -12.10 -13.11
C ASP A 40 7.89 -11.08 -13.04
N GLU A 41 8.06 -9.98 -12.28
CA GLU A 41 7.17 -8.79 -12.13
C GLU A 41 5.65 -9.03 -12.05
N LYS A 42 5.22 -10.28 -11.85
CA LYS A 42 3.82 -10.67 -11.79
C LYS A 42 3.28 -10.41 -10.40
N VAL A 43 2.20 -9.65 -10.33
CA VAL A 43 1.44 -9.44 -9.10
C VAL A 43 0.86 -10.78 -8.62
N ASP A 44 1.12 -11.14 -7.36
CA ASP A 44 0.50 -12.25 -6.65
C ASP A 44 -0.84 -11.82 -6.04
N THR A 45 -1.93 -11.99 -6.79
CA THR A 45 -3.28 -11.68 -6.29
C THR A 45 -3.77 -12.67 -5.23
N LYS A 46 -3.06 -13.78 -4.98
CA LYS A 46 -3.41 -14.74 -3.91
C LYS A 46 -2.86 -14.32 -2.56
N LYS A 47 -1.86 -13.44 -2.54
CA LYS A 47 -1.25 -12.95 -1.31
C LYS A 47 -1.72 -11.53 -1.04
N THR A 48 -2.13 -11.29 0.21
CA THR A 48 -2.45 -9.96 0.71
C THR A 48 -1.46 -9.58 1.79
N ASN A 49 -0.72 -8.51 1.55
CA ASN A 49 0.03 -7.81 2.57
C ASN A 49 -0.82 -6.68 3.13
N TYR A 50 -0.72 -6.46 4.43
CA TYR A 50 -1.38 -5.36 5.12
C TYR A 50 -0.36 -4.32 5.55
N PHE A 51 -0.75 -3.06 5.49
CA PHE A 51 0.03 -1.94 6.00
C PHE A 51 -0.84 -1.11 6.96
N ILE A 52 -0.24 -0.64 8.04
CA ILE A 52 -0.84 0.33 8.97
C ILE A 52 0.07 1.56 8.99
N ILE A 53 -0.49 2.73 8.74
CA ILE A 53 0.21 4.01 8.80
C ILE A 53 -0.46 4.85 9.88
N ASP A 54 0.28 5.14 10.94
CA ASP A 54 -0.13 6.02 12.04
C ASP A 54 0.17 7.47 11.66
N MET A 55 -0.88 8.22 11.32
CA MET A 55 -0.80 9.62 10.91
C MET A 55 -0.51 10.57 12.08
N THR A 56 -0.53 10.08 13.32
CA THR A 56 -0.17 10.90 14.49
C THR A 56 1.34 10.98 14.71
N LYS A 57 2.12 10.18 13.97
CA LYS A 57 3.58 10.14 14.04
C LYS A 57 4.20 10.83 12.84
N ASP A 58 5.33 11.48 13.06
CA ASP A 58 6.14 12.02 11.98
C ASP A 58 6.85 10.88 11.25
N ASN A 59 6.32 10.53 10.08
CA ASN A 59 6.81 9.47 9.23
C ASN A 59 7.81 9.96 8.17
N TYR A 60 8.11 11.27 8.12
CA TYR A 60 8.93 11.88 7.06
C TYR A 60 10.40 11.46 7.14
N TYR A 61 10.96 11.33 8.34
CA TYR A 61 12.40 11.09 8.52
C TYR A 61 12.76 9.69 9.01
N LYS A 62 11.87 8.99 9.71
CA LYS A 62 12.23 7.74 10.42
C LYS A 62 11.35 6.52 10.09
N LYS A 63 10.38 6.68 9.18
CA LYS A 63 9.29 5.69 8.97
C LYS A 63 8.61 5.27 10.27
N GLU A 64 8.65 6.13 11.29
CA GLU A 64 7.96 5.89 12.55
C GLU A 64 6.46 5.88 12.28
N GLY A 65 5.76 4.86 12.78
CA GLY A 65 4.33 4.70 12.55
C GLY A 65 3.94 4.00 11.25
N ILE A 66 4.90 3.53 10.43
CA ILE A 66 4.60 2.66 9.28
C ILE A 66 4.87 1.20 9.67
N TYR A 67 3.84 0.37 9.61
CA TYR A 67 3.90 -1.06 9.93
C TYR A 67 3.55 -1.87 8.68
N GLY A 68 4.50 -2.59 8.12
CA GLY A 68 4.27 -3.53 7.03
C GLY A 68 5.49 -3.79 6.16
N PRO A 69 5.39 -4.73 5.20
CA PRO A 69 4.21 -5.56 4.90
C PRO A 69 3.91 -6.59 6.01
N LEU A 70 2.64 -6.76 6.36
CA LEU A 70 2.17 -7.70 7.41
C LEU A 70 1.32 -8.81 6.81
N THR A 71 1.35 -10.00 7.42
CA THR A 71 0.31 -11.01 7.21
C THR A 71 -0.95 -10.65 7.99
N GLU A 72 -2.10 -11.22 7.62
CA GLU A 72 -3.39 -10.98 8.28
C GLU A 72 -3.32 -11.17 9.80
N ASN A 73 -2.76 -12.29 10.28
CA ASN A 73 -2.63 -12.56 11.72
C ASN A 73 -1.81 -11.50 12.48
N VAL A 74 -0.74 -10.99 11.84
CA VAL A 74 0.13 -9.97 12.45
C VAL A 74 -0.56 -8.61 12.42
N PHE A 75 -1.26 -8.31 11.33
CA PHE A 75 -2.10 -7.13 11.19
C PHE A 75 -3.18 -7.07 12.26
N ASP A 76 -3.97 -8.14 12.44
CA ASP A 76 -5.02 -8.20 13.45
C ASP A 76 -4.49 -7.99 14.87
N SER A 77 -3.35 -8.61 15.16
CA SER A 77 -2.67 -8.48 16.45
C SER A 77 -2.20 -7.04 16.69
N LEU A 78 -1.69 -6.37 15.65
CA LEU A 78 -1.26 -4.97 15.72
C LEU A 78 -2.44 -4.01 15.81
N CYS A 79 -3.53 -4.24 15.07
CA CYS A 79 -4.76 -3.45 15.19
C CYS A 79 -5.29 -3.47 16.63
N LYS A 80 -5.32 -4.64 17.27
CA LYS A 80 -5.69 -4.75 18.69
C LYS A 80 -4.74 -4.00 19.61
N LYS A 81 -3.42 -4.12 19.39
CA LYS A 81 -2.39 -3.45 20.21
C LYS A 81 -2.44 -1.93 20.07
N LEU A 82 -2.68 -1.43 18.86
CA LEU A 82 -2.73 0.00 18.54
C LEU A 82 -4.12 0.61 18.77
N ASN A 83 -5.09 -0.21 19.20
CA ASN A 83 -6.50 0.16 19.36
C ASN A 83 -7.06 0.81 18.08
N VAL A 84 -6.77 0.19 16.94
CA VAL A 84 -7.37 0.56 15.67
C VAL A 84 -8.82 0.08 15.71
N GLU A 85 -9.74 1.03 15.80
CA GLU A 85 -11.17 0.78 15.67
C GLU A 85 -11.47 0.14 14.31
N SER A 86 -12.65 -0.47 14.16
CA SER A 86 -13.07 -1.04 12.88
C SER A 86 -13.01 0.05 11.79
N ILE A 87 -12.12 -0.14 10.81
CA ILE A 87 -11.96 0.76 9.67
C ILE A 87 -12.63 0.11 8.46
N GLU A 88 -13.60 0.83 7.88
CA GLU A 88 -14.16 0.45 6.59
C GLU A 88 -13.16 0.75 5.48
N PHE A 89 -13.00 -0.20 4.55
CA PHE A 89 -12.22 0.00 3.34
C PHE A 89 -13.12 0.69 2.31
N ASP A 90 -13.08 2.02 2.30
CA ASP A 90 -13.92 2.89 1.48
C ASP A 90 -13.33 3.16 0.09
N ILE A 91 -12.04 2.88 -0.09
CA ILE A 91 -11.35 2.99 -1.37
C ILE A 91 -11.00 1.58 -1.84
N SER A 92 -11.62 1.18 -2.96
CA SER A 92 -11.27 -0.05 -3.68
C SER A 92 -10.77 0.32 -5.07
N TYR A 93 -9.68 -0.32 -5.48
CA TYR A 93 -9.14 -0.16 -6.82
C TYR A 93 -9.35 -1.48 -7.59
N PRO A 94 -9.67 -1.43 -8.89
CA PRO A 94 -10.03 -2.62 -9.66
C PRO A 94 -8.88 -3.63 -9.71
N ASP A 95 -9.19 -4.93 -9.63
CA ASP A 95 -8.21 -6.05 -9.60
C ASP A 95 -7.25 -6.13 -10.81
N LYS A 96 -7.41 -5.24 -11.80
CA LYS A 96 -6.56 -5.10 -12.98
C LYS A 96 -6.19 -3.61 -13.14
N PRO A 97 -4.97 -3.20 -12.75
CA PRO A 97 -4.44 -1.88 -13.11
C PRO A 97 -4.21 -1.73 -14.62
#